data_AF-A0A7C1VF44-F1
#
_entry.id   AF-A0A7C1VF44-F1
#
_cell.length_a   1.000
_cell.length_b   1.000
_cell.length_c   1.000
_cell.angle_alpha   90.00
_cell.angle_beta   90.00
_cell.angle_gamma   90.00
#
_symmetry.space_group_name_H-M   'P 1'
#
loop_
_entity.id
_entity.type
_entity.pdbx_description
1 polymer ?
#
loop_
_entity_poly.entity_id
_entity_poly.type
_entity_poly.pdbx_seq_one_letter_code
_entity_poly.pdbx_strand_id
1 'polypeptide(L)'
;MKRALFIDRDGTLVVEPPVDYQVDSLEKLEFLPGVFRFLYFIRQNTDYELVMVSNQDGMGREQYPEPAFRQVQDKILTALKNEGIVFDAIHIDSSMPEDNLPTRKPATGMLKSYIEGDYDLENSWVIGDRLTDIELARNLGAGGILLGPEELEKELTKEGLRDNCGLIAPEWADIYNFLLRSDRRSRVLRKTSETVIEIDLSLDGTGMCEVSTGIGFFDHMLEQISRHGGMDLSIKVSGDL
;
A
#
# COMPACT_ATOMS: atom_id res chain seq x y z
N MET A 1 8.63 -1.70 -13.96
CA MET A 1 8.20 -2.28 -12.69
C MET A 1 6.89 -1.62 -12.27
N LYS A 2 5.85 -2.42 -12.07
CA LYS A 2 4.54 -1.97 -11.59
C LYS A 2 4.53 -1.88 -10.07
N ARG A 3 3.68 -1.03 -9.48
CA ARG A 3 3.46 -1.03 -8.04
C ARG A 3 2.13 -1.71 -7.70
N ALA A 4 2.08 -2.39 -6.58
CA ALA A 4 0.87 -3.05 -6.10
C ALA A 4 0.44 -2.49 -4.74
N LEU A 5 -0.87 -2.41 -4.55
CA LEU A 5 -1.48 -2.13 -3.26
C LEU A 5 -2.26 -3.38 -2.86
N PHE A 6 -1.71 -4.15 -1.93
CA PHE A 6 -2.34 -5.34 -1.36
C PHE A 6 -3.26 -4.91 -0.23
N ILE A 7 -4.55 -5.23 -0.31
CA ILE A 7 -5.57 -4.70 0.60
C ILE A 7 -6.31 -5.87 1.24
N ASP A 8 -6.32 -5.93 2.56
CA ASP A 8 -7.19 -6.86 3.28
C ASP A 8 -8.67 -6.49 3.09
N ARG A 9 -9.55 -7.46 3.31
CA ARG A 9 -10.99 -7.28 3.17
C ARG A 9 -11.65 -6.98 4.52
N ASP A 10 -11.65 -7.94 5.42
CA ASP A 10 -12.27 -7.84 6.74
C ASP A 10 -11.40 -6.94 7.62
N GLY A 11 -12.03 -6.06 8.41
CA GLY A 11 -11.33 -5.07 9.24
C GLY A 11 -10.71 -3.90 8.46
N THR A 12 -10.66 -3.98 7.12
CA THR A 12 -9.98 -3.00 6.26
C THR A 12 -10.90 -2.34 5.22
N LEU A 13 -11.66 -3.12 4.45
CA LEU A 13 -12.70 -2.63 3.55
C LEU A 13 -14.09 -2.66 4.21
N VAL A 14 -14.34 -3.71 4.97
CA VAL A 14 -15.60 -3.96 5.67
C VAL A 14 -15.32 -4.20 7.15
N VAL A 15 -16.30 -3.91 7.99
CA VAL A 15 -16.22 -4.18 9.43
C VAL A 15 -16.15 -5.69 9.63
N GLU A 16 -15.14 -6.15 10.36
CA GLU A 16 -15.06 -7.55 10.78
C GLU A 16 -16.03 -7.79 11.97
N PRO A 17 -16.98 -8.73 11.88
CA PRO A 17 -17.94 -8.97 12.93
C PRO A 17 -17.24 -9.49 14.20
N PRO A 18 -17.49 -8.92 15.39
CA PRO A 18 -16.73 -9.26 16.60
C PRO A 18 -17.07 -10.64 17.21
N VAL A 19 -18.05 -11.35 16.66
CA VAL A 19 -18.57 -12.60 17.24
C VAL A 19 -17.92 -13.83 16.62
N ASP A 20 -17.96 -13.93 15.30
CA ASP A 20 -17.44 -15.06 14.53
C ASP A 20 -16.36 -14.66 13.53
N TYR A 21 -16.05 -13.37 13.43
CA TYR A 21 -15.07 -12.82 12.50
C TYR A 21 -15.36 -13.17 11.03
N GLN A 22 -16.63 -13.43 10.70
CA GLN A 22 -17.08 -13.87 9.38
C GLN A 22 -18.22 -13.00 8.85
N VAL A 23 -17.97 -12.31 7.72
CA VAL A 23 -19.00 -11.62 6.95
C VAL A 23 -19.65 -12.61 5.97
N ASP A 24 -20.56 -13.43 6.49
CA ASP A 24 -21.24 -14.53 5.78
C ASP A 24 -22.67 -14.21 5.32
N SER A 25 -23.15 -13.00 5.62
CA SER A 25 -24.52 -12.53 5.33
C SER A 25 -24.54 -11.04 5.02
N LEU A 26 -25.55 -10.60 4.28
CA LEU A 26 -25.66 -9.20 3.86
C LEU A 26 -26.04 -8.28 5.04
N GLU A 27 -26.65 -8.83 6.08
CA GLU A 27 -26.99 -8.12 7.31
C GLU A 27 -25.75 -7.77 8.13
N LYS A 28 -24.67 -8.56 8.03
CA LYS A 28 -23.37 -8.29 8.65
C LYS A 28 -22.49 -7.36 7.80
N LEU A 29 -22.83 -7.15 6.53
CA LEU A 29 -22.02 -6.37 5.61
C LEU A 29 -22.13 -4.87 5.92
N GLU A 30 -21.07 -4.33 6.52
CA GLU A 30 -20.90 -2.90 6.75
C GLU A 30 -19.54 -2.45 6.20
N PHE A 31 -19.52 -1.40 5.37
CA PHE A 31 -18.28 -0.83 4.85
C PHE A 31 -17.66 0.11 5.88
N LEU A 32 -16.34 0.11 5.97
CA LEU A 32 -15.66 1.08 6.82
C LEU A 32 -15.83 2.51 6.29
N PRO A 33 -15.88 3.52 7.18
CA PRO A 33 -16.00 4.92 6.78
C PRO A 33 -14.88 5.35 5.83
N GLY A 34 -15.26 6.06 4.77
CA GLY A 34 -14.30 6.63 3.82
C GLY A 34 -13.76 5.66 2.76
N VAL A 35 -13.96 4.35 2.90
CA VAL A 35 -13.47 3.31 1.96
C VAL A 35 -13.75 3.69 0.50
N PHE A 36 -15.03 3.91 0.14
CA PHE A 36 -15.40 4.27 -1.23
C PHE A 36 -14.71 5.54 -1.72
N ARG A 37 -14.73 6.60 -0.91
CA ARG A 37 -14.17 7.89 -1.32
C ARG A 37 -12.67 7.81 -1.56
N PHE A 38 -11.93 7.22 -0.61
CA PHE A 38 -10.48 7.24 -0.65
C PHE A 38 -9.91 6.15 -1.56
N LEU A 39 -10.53 4.97 -1.65
CA LEU A 39 -10.16 4.01 -2.69
C LEU A 39 -10.43 4.52 -4.10
N TYR A 40 -11.55 5.23 -4.31
CA TYR A 40 -11.79 5.89 -5.58
C TYR A 40 -10.66 6.87 -5.91
N PHE A 41 -10.28 7.74 -4.96
CA PHE A 41 -9.16 8.66 -5.18
C PHE A 41 -7.82 7.97 -5.37
N ILE A 42 -7.51 6.89 -4.64
CA ILE A 42 -6.32 6.08 -4.88
C ILE A 42 -6.34 5.58 -6.33
N ARG A 43 -7.45 4.99 -6.79
CA ARG A 43 -7.55 4.46 -8.15
C ARG A 43 -7.44 5.54 -9.23
N GLN A 44 -7.90 6.76 -8.96
CA GLN A 44 -7.84 7.86 -9.93
C GLN A 44 -6.48 8.57 -9.96
N ASN A 45 -5.79 8.65 -8.81
CA ASN A 45 -4.66 9.55 -8.62
C ASN A 45 -3.32 8.82 -8.43
N THR A 46 -3.31 7.49 -8.45
CA THR A 46 -2.10 6.67 -8.36
C THR A 46 -2.09 5.60 -9.44
N ASP A 47 -0.95 4.98 -9.69
CA ASP A 47 -0.79 3.91 -10.67
C ASP A 47 -0.78 2.49 -10.07
N TYR A 48 -1.15 2.37 -8.78
CA TYR A 48 -1.16 1.09 -8.08
C TYR A 48 -2.13 0.10 -8.74
N GLU A 49 -1.66 -1.13 -8.97
CA GLU A 49 -2.56 -2.27 -9.15
C GLU A 49 -3.19 -2.64 -7.81
N LEU A 50 -4.53 -2.65 -7.76
CA LEU A 50 -5.27 -2.95 -6.54
C LEU A 50 -5.45 -4.46 -6.44
N VAL A 51 -4.91 -5.06 -5.38
CA VAL A 51 -4.91 -6.50 -5.15
C VAL A 51 -5.59 -6.79 -3.81
N MET A 52 -6.72 -7.50 -3.81
CA MET A 52 -7.36 -7.91 -2.57
C MET A 52 -6.70 -9.19 -2.05
N VAL A 53 -6.34 -9.24 -0.76
CA VAL A 53 -5.71 -10.43 -0.14
C VAL A 53 -6.35 -10.70 1.22
N SER A 54 -7.09 -11.81 1.33
CA SER A 54 -7.86 -12.10 2.55
C SER A 54 -7.76 -13.58 2.97
N ASN A 55 -7.73 -13.81 4.29
CA ASN A 55 -7.90 -15.13 4.88
C ASN A 55 -9.38 -15.30 5.27
N GLN A 56 -10.01 -16.39 4.84
CA GLN A 56 -11.41 -16.70 5.09
C GLN A 56 -11.53 -18.04 5.82
N ASP A 57 -11.31 -18.00 7.13
CA ASP A 57 -11.17 -19.17 7.99
C ASP A 57 -12.34 -20.15 7.83
N GLY A 58 -12.04 -21.32 7.27
CA GLY A 58 -13.02 -22.39 7.13
C GLY A 58 -14.08 -22.17 6.04
N MET A 59 -13.86 -21.21 5.12
CA MET A 59 -14.73 -21.05 3.94
C MET A 59 -14.81 -22.38 3.16
N GLY A 60 -16.03 -22.84 2.89
CA GLY A 60 -16.32 -24.13 2.26
C GLY A 60 -16.65 -25.25 3.25
N ARG A 61 -16.51 -25.03 4.56
CA ARG A 61 -16.99 -25.96 5.61
C ARG A 61 -18.47 -25.72 5.91
N GLU A 62 -19.12 -26.66 6.62
CA GLU A 62 -20.56 -26.56 6.94
C GLU A 62 -20.94 -25.28 7.68
N GLN A 63 -20.06 -24.78 8.56
CA GLN A 63 -20.28 -23.56 9.35
C GLN A 63 -20.10 -22.28 8.54
N TYR A 64 -19.32 -22.33 7.44
CA TYR A 64 -19.11 -21.19 6.55
C TYR A 64 -19.13 -21.62 5.08
N PRO A 65 -20.33 -21.89 4.52
CA PRO A 65 -20.44 -22.40 3.17
C PRO A 65 -19.95 -21.38 2.13
N GLU A 66 -19.25 -21.88 1.10
CA GLU A 66 -18.76 -21.04 -0.01
C GLU A 66 -19.86 -20.17 -0.67
N PRO A 67 -21.12 -20.63 -0.86
CA PRO A 67 -22.17 -19.77 -1.39
C PRO A 67 -22.49 -18.54 -0.52
N ALA A 68 -22.38 -18.67 0.81
CA ALA A 68 -22.61 -17.56 1.74
C ALA A 68 -21.51 -16.50 1.61
N PHE A 69 -20.24 -16.94 1.59
CA PHE A 69 -19.10 -16.09 1.28
C PHE A 69 -19.27 -15.38 -0.07
N ARG A 70 -19.60 -16.13 -1.14
CA ARG A 70 -19.75 -15.58 -2.50
C ARG A 70 -20.82 -14.51 -2.57
N GLN A 71 -21.96 -14.70 -1.89
CA GLN A 71 -23.03 -13.72 -1.85
C GLN A 71 -22.56 -12.36 -1.32
N VAL A 72 -21.80 -12.36 -0.21
CA VAL A 72 -21.24 -11.15 0.38
C VAL A 72 -20.13 -10.58 -0.50
N GLN A 73 -19.20 -11.43 -0.94
CA GLN A 73 -18.07 -11.04 -1.80
C GLN A 73 -18.55 -10.34 -3.07
N ASP A 74 -19.53 -10.91 -3.78
CA ASP A 74 -20.09 -10.34 -4.99
C ASP A 74 -20.77 -8.99 -4.73
N LYS A 75 -21.41 -8.84 -3.56
CA LYS A 75 -22.02 -7.57 -3.15
C LYS A 75 -20.98 -6.49 -2.87
N ILE A 76 -19.88 -6.84 -2.20
CA ILE A 76 -18.74 -5.95 -1.95
C ILE A 76 -18.17 -5.46 -3.29
N LEU A 77 -17.83 -6.39 -4.18
CA LEU A 77 -17.25 -6.07 -5.48
C LEU A 77 -18.20 -5.24 -6.36
N THR A 78 -19.50 -5.55 -6.34
CA THR A 78 -20.50 -4.78 -7.08
C THR A 78 -20.61 -3.35 -6.55
N ALA A 79 -20.65 -3.17 -5.23
CA ALA A 79 -20.72 -1.84 -4.62
C ALA A 79 -19.49 -0.99 -4.98
N LEU A 80 -18.30 -1.55 -4.84
CA LEU A 80 -17.04 -0.87 -5.19
C LEU A 80 -16.97 -0.55 -6.68
N LYS A 81 -17.35 -1.50 -7.55
CA LYS A 81 -17.38 -1.29 -9.00
C LYS A 81 -18.34 -0.19 -9.43
N ASN A 82 -19.48 -0.05 -8.75
CA ASN A 82 -20.44 1.02 -9.03
C ASN A 82 -19.87 2.41 -8.73
N GLU A 83 -18.90 2.51 -7.84
CA GLU A 83 -18.12 3.72 -7.56
C GLU A 83 -16.84 3.81 -8.40
N GLY A 84 -16.65 2.95 -9.41
CA GLY A 84 -15.48 2.96 -10.28
C GLY A 84 -14.23 2.30 -9.70
N ILE A 85 -14.35 1.57 -8.58
CA ILE A 85 -13.25 0.86 -7.92
C ILE A 85 -13.27 -0.60 -8.37
N VAL A 86 -12.22 -1.03 -9.06
CA VAL A 86 -12.05 -2.41 -9.54
C VAL A 86 -10.72 -2.94 -9.05
N PHE A 87 -10.75 -4.11 -8.42
CA PHE A 87 -9.55 -4.85 -8.07
C PHE A 87 -9.00 -5.57 -9.30
N ASP A 88 -7.71 -5.42 -9.54
CA ASP A 88 -6.99 -6.04 -10.65
C ASP A 88 -6.75 -7.54 -10.38
N ALA A 89 -6.67 -7.92 -9.10
CA ALA A 89 -6.62 -9.31 -8.66
C ALA A 89 -7.25 -9.51 -7.27
N ILE A 90 -7.71 -10.72 -6.98
CA ILE A 90 -8.29 -11.11 -5.69
C ILE A 90 -7.72 -12.48 -5.30
N HIS A 91 -7.09 -12.55 -4.13
CA HIS A 91 -6.49 -13.74 -3.56
C HIS A 91 -7.16 -14.06 -2.22
N ILE A 92 -7.72 -15.26 -2.12
CA ILE A 92 -8.47 -15.72 -0.95
C ILE A 92 -7.90 -17.07 -0.51
N ASP A 93 -7.47 -17.15 0.75
CA ASP A 93 -7.10 -18.40 1.39
C ASP A 93 -8.26 -18.87 2.28
N SER A 94 -8.67 -20.12 2.17
CA SER A 94 -9.80 -20.69 2.91
C SER A 94 -9.40 -21.60 4.07
N SER A 95 -8.09 -21.71 4.34
CA SER A 95 -7.54 -22.63 5.34
C SER A 95 -7.74 -22.09 6.76
N MET A 96 -7.64 -22.99 7.74
CA MET A 96 -7.61 -22.60 9.14
C MET A 96 -6.19 -22.20 9.56
N PRO A 97 -6.00 -21.39 10.61
CA PRO A 97 -4.68 -21.08 11.17
C PRO A 97 -3.82 -22.32 11.45
N GLU A 98 -4.45 -23.40 11.95
CA GLU A 98 -3.81 -24.67 12.28
C GLU A 98 -3.28 -25.45 11.06
N ASP A 99 -3.80 -25.17 9.86
CA ASP A 99 -3.36 -25.85 8.63
C ASP A 99 -1.96 -25.39 8.18
N ASN A 100 -1.48 -24.23 8.67
CA ASN A 100 -0.15 -23.67 8.39
C ASN A 100 0.21 -23.64 6.88
N LEU A 101 -0.78 -23.37 6.03
CA LEU A 101 -0.56 -23.37 4.58
C LEU A 101 0.29 -22.16 4.15
N PRO A 102 1.17 -22.32 3.16
CA PRO A 102 1.98 -21.22 2.64
C PRO A 102 1.14 -20.15 1.93
N THR A 103 -0.12 -20.46 1.59
CA THR A 103 -1.06 -19.54 0.95
C THR A 103 -1.74 -18.61 1.95
N ARG A 104 -1.77 -18.95 3.25
CA ARG A 104 -2.41 -18.14 4.29
C ARG A 104 -1.52 -16.98 4.73
N LYS A 105 -2.05 -15.75 4.82
CA LYS A 105 -1.32 -14.62 5.42
C LYS A 105 -0.88 -14.98 6.85
N PRO A 106 0.37 -14.70 7.26
CA PRO A 106 1.33 -13.78 6.64
C PRO A 106 2.25 -14.41 5.58
N ALA A 107 2.05 -15.68 5.21
CA ALA A 107 2.83 -16.31 4.16
C ALA A 107 2.45 -15.79 2.76
N THR A 108 3.39 -15.86 1.83
CA THR A 108 3.31 -15.20 0.51
C THR A 108 2.91 -16.13 -0.63
N GLY A 109 2.43 -17.34 -0.32
CA GLY A 109 2.19 -18.40 -1.30
C GLY A 109 1.21 -18.03 -2.41
N MET A 110 0.16 -17.25 -2.10
CA MET A 110 -0.77 -16.73 -3.11
C MET A 110 -0.18 -15.61 -3.97
N LEU A 111 0.91 -14.98 -3.51
CA LEU A 111 1.45 -13.73 -4.06
C LEU A 111 2.81 -13.93 -4.75
N LYS A 112 3.23 -15.17 -5.01
CA LYS A 112 4.51 -15.49 -5.66
C LYS A 112 4.70 -14.77 -7.01
N SER A 113 3.63 -14.58 -7.78
CA SER A 113 3.69 -13.87 -9.07
C SER A 113 4.13 -12.41 -8.94
N TYR A 114 3.92 -11.78 -7.78
CA TYR A 114 4.36 -10.41 -7.52
C TYR A 114 5.85 -10.36 -7.12
N ILE A 115 6.34 -11.39 -6.42
CA ILE A 115 7.75 -11.52 -6.02
C ILE A 115 8.64 -11.87 -7.23
N GLU A 116 8.15 -12.77 -8.08
CA GLU A 116 8.89 -13.25 -9.26
C GLU A 116 8.66 -12.36 -10.50
N GLY A 117 7.67 -11.47 -10.45
CA GLY A 117 7.25 -10.62 -11.55
C GLY A 117 7.97 -9.26 -11.61
N ASP A 118 7.59 -8.43 -12.58
CA ASP A 118 8.10 -7.06 -12.75
C ASP A 118 7.37 -6.07 -11.84
N TYR A 119 7.47 -6.27 -10.51
CA TYR A 119 6.90 -5.36 -9.50
C TYR A 119 7.98 -4.65 -8.70
N ASP A 120 7.74 -3.37 -8.43
CA ASP A 120 8.50 -2.54 -7.49
C ASP A 120 7.89 -2.70 -6.10
N LEU A 121 8.30 -3.77 -5.41
CA LEU A 121 7.77 -4.10 -4.09
C LEU A 121 8.22 -3.11 -3.01
N GLU A 122 9.40 -2.50 -3.15
CA GLU A 122 9.89 -1.47 -2.22
C GLU A 122 8.96 -0.25 -2.17
N ASN A 123 8.31 0.08 -3.30
CA ASN A 123 7.30 1.15 -3.38
C ASN A 123 5.85 0.62 -3.42
N SER A 124 5.65 -0.66 -3.12
CA SER A 124 4.35 -1.30 -2.94
C SER A 124 3.96 -1.38 -1.47
N TRP A 125 2.67 -1.53 -1.19
CA TRP A 125 2.15 -1.48 0.17
C TRP A 125 1.14 -2.58 0.46
N VAL A 126 1.14 -3.09 1.68
CA VAL A 126 0.07 -3.92 2.25
C VAL A 126 -0.73 -3.06 3.22
N ILE A 127 -2.04 -2.96 3.02
CA ILE A 127 -3.00 -2.33 3.93
C ILE A 127 -3.78 -3.43 4.64
N GLY A 128 -3.78 -3.42 5.97
CA GLY A 128 -4.57 -4.31 6.79
C GLY A 128 -4.76 -3.75 8.19
N ASP A 129 -5.67 -4.33 8.97
CA ASP A 129 -5.92 -3.95 10.38
C ASP A 129 -5.19 -4.83 11.38
N ARG A 130 -4.53 -5.91 10.92
CA ARG A 130 -3.84 -6.87 11.78
C ARG A 130 -2.33 -6.82 11.61
N LEU A 131 -1.61 -7.19 12.66
CA LEU A 131 -0.15 -7.36 12.62
C LEU A 131 0.29 -8.40 11.57
N THR A 132 -0.57 -9.38 11.26
CA THR A 132 -0.34 -10.37 10.20
C THR A 132 -0.23 -9.74 8.80
N ASP A 133 -0.86 -8.59 8.57
CA ASP A 133 -0.75 -7.88 7.29
C ASP A 133 0.58 -7.12 7.20
N ILE A 134 1.07 -6.60 8.32
CA ILE A 134 2.40 -5.99 8.40
C ILE A 134 3.50 -7.05 8.28
N GLU A 135 3.28 -8.22 8.85
CA GLU A 135 4.16 -9.37 8.65
C GLU A 135 4.13 -9.86 7.18
N LEU A 136 2.97 -9.85 6.52
CA LEU A 136 2.88 -10.11 5.09
C LEU A 136 3.70 -9.09 4.28
N ALA A 137 3.58 -7.79 4.59
CA ALA A 137 4.38 -6.73 3.97
C ALA A 137 5.89 -7.03 4.09
N ARG A 138 6.35 -7.34 5.30
CA ARG A 138 7.74 -7.75 5.56
C ARG A 138 8.14 -8.94 4.68
N ASN A 139 7.31 -9.98 4.62
CA ASN A 139 7.61 -11.20 3.87
C ASN A 139 7.60 -10.99 2.35
N LEU A 140 6.86 -10.00 1.85
CA LEU A 140 6.88 -9.58 0.45
C LEU A 140 8.08 -8.68 0.10
N GLY A 141 8.70 -8.03 1.09
CA GLY A 141 9.63 -6.92 0.84
C GLY A 141 8.93 -5.61 0.48
N ALA A 142 7.67 -5.46 0.90
CA ALA A 142 6.86 -4.27 0.73
C ALA A 142 6.70 -3.50 2.06
N GLY A 143 6.19 -2.27 1.98
CA GLY A 143 5.82 -1.51 3.16
C GLY A 143 4.45 -1.91 3.71
N GLY A 144 4.25 -1.82 5.03
CA GLY A 144 2.96 -2.05 5.68
C GLY A 144 2.28 -0.74 6.08
N ILE A 145 0.95 -0.70 5.92
CA ILE A 145 0.07 0.35 6.45
C ILE A 145 -0.94 -0.34 7.37
N LEU A 146 -0.85 -0.05 8.67
CA LEU A 146 -1.72 -0.64 9.68
C LEU A 146 -2.93 0.27 9.91
N LEU A 147 -4.11 -0.17 9.51
CA LEU A 147 -5.36 0.55 9.78
C LEU A 147 -5.75 0.33 11.24
N GLY A 148 -5.88 1.40 12.01
CA GLY A 148 -6.23 1.32 13.42
C GLY A 148 -5.67 2.48 14.23
N PRO A 149 -5.88 2.44 15.56
CA PRO A 149 -5.50 3.52 16.44
C PRO A 149 -3.98 3.54 16.68
N GLU A 150 -3.42 4.71 16.98
CA GLU A 150 -1.97 4.92 17.15
C GLU A 150 -1.35 4.03 18.24
N GLU A 151 -2.14 3.59 19.21
CA GLU A 151 -1.70 2.68 20.29
C GLU A 151 -1.13 1.36 19.78
N LEU A 152 -1.49 0.94 18.55
CA LEU A 152 -0.93 -0.25 17.90
C LEU A 152 0.59 -0.16 17.67
N GLU A 153 1.20 1.04 17.75
CA GLU A 153 2.65 1.21 17.67
C GLU A 153 3.40 0.39 18.74
N LYS A 154 2.80 0.26 19.93
CA LYS A 154 3.40 -0.53 21.02
C LYS A 154 3.43 -2.02 20.67
N GLU A 155 2.39 -2.51 20.03
CA GLU A 155 2.28 -3.90 19.61
C GLU A 155 3.23 -4.19 18.45
N LEU A 156 3.30 -3.30 17.46
CA LEU A 156 4.27 -3.36 16.36
C LEU A 156 5.72 -3.42 16.87
N THR A 157 6.05 -2.58 17.85
CA THR A 157 7.39 -2.55 18.44
C THR A 157 7.69 -3.84 19.20
N LYS A 158 6.71 -4.36 19.94
CA LYS A 158 6.85 -5.61 20.70
C LYS A 158 7.08 -6.82 19.78
N GLU A 159 6.38 -6.89 18.65
CA GLU A 159 6.50 -7.97 17.66
C GLU A 159 7.66 -7.75 16.66
N GLY A 160 8.42 -6.65 16.79
CA GLY A 160 9.55 -6.36 15.91
C GLY A 160 9.15 -6.03 14.47
N LEU A 161 7.94 -5.52 14.25
CA LEU A 161 7.36 -5.18 12.95
C LEU A 161 7.34 -3.68 12.67
N ARG A 162 7.77 -2.84 13.63
CA ARG A 162 7.71 -1.38 13.52
C ARG A 162 8.42 -0.82 12.30
N ASP A 163 9.59 -1.38 11.95
CA ASP A 163 10.39 -0.95 10.80
C ASP A 163 9.75 -1.31 9.46
N ASN A 164 8.82 -2.28 9.45
CA ASN A 164 8.06 -2.68 8.27
C ASN A 164 6.75 -1.88 8.13
N CYS A 165 6.33 -1.15 9.15
CA CYS A 165 5.12 -0.34 9.14
C CYS A 165 5.47 1.11 8.79
N GLY A 166 5.16 1.53 7.57
CA GLY A 166 5.38 2.90 7.11
C GLY A 166 4.36 3.90 7.68
N LEU A 167 3.15 3.44 7.98
CA LEU A 167 2.08 4.26 8.55
C LEU A 167 1.16 3.43 9.45
N ILE A 168 0.77 3.99 10.60
CA ILE A 168 -0.44 3.59 11.32
C ILE A 168 -1.51 4.62 10.97
N ALA A 169 -2.62 4.18 10.39
CA ALA A 169 -3.65 5.02 9.83
C ALA A 169 -4.95 4.87 10.62
N PRO A 170 -5.38 5.89 11.37
CA PRO A 170 -6.69 5.86 12.04
C PRO A 170 -7.86 5.79 11.04
N GLU A 171 -7.73 6.42 9.88
CA GLU A 171 -8.77 6.49 8.86
C GLU A 171 -8.21 6.28 7.44
N TRP A 172 -9.10 5.91 6.50
CA TRP A 172 -8.76 5.78 5.08
C TRP A 172 -8.22 7.07 4.44
N ALA A 173 -8.55 8.23 5.01
CA ALA A 173 -8.01 9.51 4.57
C ALA A 173 -6.49 9.57 4.71
N ASP A 174 -5.96 9.04 5.81
CA ASP A 174 -4.54 9.05 6.12
C ASP A 174 -3.76 8.15 5.16
N ILE A 175 -4.33 6.97 4.85
CA ILE A 175 -3.79 6.04 3.85
C ILE A 175 -3.65 6.74 2.49
N TYR A 176 -4.72 7.38 2.01
CA TYR A 176 -4.67 8.09 0.72
C TYR A 176 -3.62 9.20 0.72
N ASN A 177 -3.60 10.03 1.76
CA ASN A 177 -2.64 11.14 1.87
C ASN A 177 -1.19 10.64 1.89
N PHE A 178 -0.93 9.52 2.57
CA PHE A 178 0.38 8.90 2.61
C PHE A 178 0.81 8.35 1.24
N LEU A 179 -0.05 7.58 0.59
CA LEU A 179 0.24 7.02 -0.74
C LEU A 179 0.47 8.13 -1.79
N LEU A 180 -0.29 9.23 -1.72
CA LEU A 180 -0.12 10.36 -2.63
C LEU A 180 1.22 11.08 -2.42
N ARG A 181 1.67 11.23 -1.16
CA ARG A 181 2.98 11.83 -0.85
C ARG A 181 4.14 11.01 -1.42
N SER A 182 4.00 9.69 -1.41
CA SER A 182 4.98 8.79 -2.02
C SER A 182 5.02 8.90 -3.55
N ASP A 183 3.98 9.44 -4.18
CA ASP A 183 3.81 9.42 -5.64
C ASP A 183 4.29 10.70 -6.36
N ARG A 184 4.46 11.82 -5.65
CA ARG A 184 4.96 13.07 -6.26
C ARG A 184 6.49 13.13 -6.34
N ARG A 185 7.11 12.00 -6.67
CA ARG A 185 8.55 11.88 -6.86
C ARG A 185 8.87 11.54 -8.31
N SER A 186 9.93 12.15 -8.84
CA SER A 186 10.40 11.89 -10.20
C SER A 186 11.92 11.87 -10.24
N ARG A 187 12.47 10.91 -10.98
CA ARG A 187 13.90 10.84 -11.29
C ARG A 187 14.10 10.90 -12.79
N VAL A 188 14.97 11.79 -13.24
CA VAL A 188 15.34 11.97 -14.64
C VAL A 188 16.85 11.85 -14.79
N LEU A 189 17.30 10.98 -15.69
CA LEU A 189 18.69 10.85 -16.08
C LEU A 189 18.83 11.18 -17.57
N ARG A 190 19.55 12.25 -17.88
CA ARG A 190 19.90 12.63 -19.25
C ARG A 190 21.40 12.44 -19.46
N LYS A 191 21.76 11.70 -20.51
CA LYS A 191 23.15 11.48 -20.93
C LYS A 191 23.33 11.97 -22.36
N THR A 192 24.33 12.81 -22.58
CA THR A 192 24.82 13.22 -23.90
C THR A 192 26.33 12.90 -23.99
N SER A 193 26.96 13.22 -25.11
CA SER A 193 28.42 13.14 -25.25
C SER A 193 29.17 14.17 -24.40
N GLU A 194 28.50 15.24 -24.01
CA GLU A 194 29.09 16.38 -23.30
C GLU A 194 28.76 16.36 -21.81
N THR A 195 27.53 15.95 -21.46
CA THR A 195 27.02 16.07 -20.08
C THR A 195 26.18 14.88 -19.64
N VAL A 196 26.27 14.59 -18.34
CA VAL A 196 25.38 13.70 -17.61
C VAL A 196 24.69 14.49 -16.52
N ILE A 197 23.35 14.51 -16.57
CA ILE A 197 22.50 15.23 -15.63
C ILE A 197 21.56 14.23 -14.98
N GLU A 198 21.67 14.09 -13.68
CA GLU A 198 20.78 13.29 -12.85
C GLU A 198 19.99 14.24 -11.93
N ILE A 199 18.67 14.10 -11.95
CA ILE A 199 17.75 14.87 -11.11
C ILE A 199 16.83 13.89 -10.41
N ASP A 200 16.70 14.02 -9.09
CA ASP A 200 15.70 13.35 -8.27
C ASP A 200 14.94 14.42 -7.49
N LEU A 201 13.63 14.50 -7.67
CA LEU A 201 12.75 15.50 -7.07
C LEU A 201 11.59 14.81 -6.38
N SER A 202 11.38 15.12 -5.10
CA SER A 202 10.14 14.80 -4.37
C SER A 202 9.42 16.10 -4.00
N LEU A 203 8.19 16.26 -4.46
CA LEU A 203 7.37 17.44 -4.16
C LEU A 203 6.76 17.44 -2.75
N ASP A 204 6.83 16.30 -2.04
CA ASP A 204 6.37 16.09 -0.66
C ASP A 204 7.55 15.86 0.30
N GLY A 205 8.66 16.54 0.06
CA GLY A 205 9.88 16.36 0.82
C GLY A 205 9.87 17.03 2.21
N THR A 206 11.02 16.97 2.85
CA THR A 206 11.34 17.70 4.09
C THR A 206 12.15 18.97 3.84
N GLY A 207 12.52 19.24 2.58
CA GLY A 207 13.39 20.34 2.18
C GLY A 207 14.88 19.94 2.12
N MET A 208 15.19 18.65 2.04
CA MET A 208 16.54 18.15 1.82
C MET A 208 17.01 18.50 0.41
N CYS A 209 18.20 19.08 0.30
CA CYS A 209 18.73 19.54 -0.98
C CYS A 209 20.20 19.13 -1.14
N GLU A 210 20.52 18.44 -2.22
CA GLU A 210 21.89 18.09 -2.64
C GLU A 210 22.05 18.50 -4.11
N VAL A 211 22.54 19.71 -4.36
CA VAL A 211 22.66 20.26 -5.71
C VAL A 211 24.12 20.52 -6.04
N SER A 212 24.57 19.96 -7.16
CA SER A 212 25.88 20.21 -7.76
C SER A 212 25.71 20.32 -9.26
N THR A 213 25.45 21.54 -9.73
CA THR A 213 25.40 21.83 -11.17
C THR A 213 26.75 22.31 -11.70
N GLY A 214 27.70 22.68 -10.81
CA GLY A 214 28.96 23.32 -11.17
C GLY A 214 28.83 24.83 -11.48
N ILE A 215 27.61 25.38 -11.40
CA ILE A 215 27.33 26.82 -11.45
C ILE A 215 26.82 27.25 -10.06
N GLY A 216 27.72 27.75 -9.21
CA GLY A 216 27.40 28.00 -7.79
C GLY A 216 26.22 28.95 -7.53
N PHE A 217 25.99 29.95 -8.40
CA PHE A 217 24.80 30.80 -8.27
C PHE A 217 23.49 30.02 -8.49
N PHE A 218 23.48 29.11 -9.46
CA PHE A 218 22.30 28.32 -9.78
C PHE A 218 22.04 27.27 -8.69
N ASP A 219 23.10 26.66 -8.16
CA ASP A 219 23.02 25.76 -7.00
C ASP A 219 22.31 26.45 -5.83
N HIS A 220 22.73 27.68 -5.49
CA HIS A 220 22.09 28.46 -4.43
C HIS A 220 20.62 28.80 -4.70
N MET A 221 20.24 29.09 -5.94
CA MET A 221 18.83 29.36 -6.25
C MET A 221 17.97 28.09 -6.07
N LEU A 222 18.46 26.93 -6.50
CA LEU A 222 17.76 25.66 -6.39
C LEU A 222 17.63 25.21 -4.92
N GLU A 223 18.65 25.44 -4.10
CA GLU A 223 18.59 25.23 -2.66
C GLU A 223 17.45 26.02 -1.99
N GLN A 224 17.25 27.28 -2.38
CA GLN A 224 16.15 28.09 -1.84
C GLN A 224 14.78 27.54 -2.25
N ILE A 225 14.62 27.12 -3.51
CA ILE A 225 13.36 26.56 -4.00
C ILE A 225 13.01 25.29 -3.22
N SER A 226 13.98 24.38 -3.04
CA SER A 226 13.77 23.14 -2.28
C SER A 226 13.39 23.43 -0.82
N ARG A 227 14.16 24.29 -0.13
CA ARG A 227 13.95 24.58 1.29
C ARG A 227 12.63 25.29 1.58
N HIS A 228 12.26 26.31 0.79
CA HIS A 228 11.03 27.07 1.02
C HIS A 228 9.80 26.42 0.38
N GLY A 229 10.00 25.58 -0.62
CA GLY A 229 8.95 24.80 -1.27
C GLY A 229 8.58 23.51 -0.55
N GLY A 230 9.35 23.09 0.46
CA GLY A 230 9.13 21.81 1.17
C GLY A 230 9.35 20.61 0.25
N MET A 231 10.29 20.70 -0.68
CA MET A 231 10.57 19.65 -1.67
C MET A 231 11.97 19.10 -1.45
N ASP A 232 12.15 17.80 -1.60
CA ASP A 232 13.50 17.21 -1.60
C ASP A 232 14.05 17.21 -3.02
N LEU A 233 15.26 17.72 -3.21
CA LEU A 233 15.87 17.90 -4.54
C LEU A 233 17.32 17.43 -4.53
N SER A 234 17.64 16.43 -5.36
CA SER A 234 19.00 16.03 -5.68
C SER A 234 19.28 16.33 -7.15
N ILE A 235 20.33 17.11 -7.43
CA ILE A 235 20.79 17.37 -8.80
C ILE A 235 22.30 17.14 -8.86
N LYS A 236 22.72 16.25 -9.75
CA LYS A 236 24.13 15.95 -10.01
C LYS A 236 24.40 16.14 -11.49
N VAL A 237 25.29 17.08 -11.80
CA VAL A 237 25.75 17.35 -13.15
C VAL A 237 27.24 17.05 -13.26
N SER A 238 27.63 16.36 -14.32
CA SER A 238 29.03 16.10 -14.65
C SER A 238 29.25 16.20 -16.15
N GLY A 239 30.45 16.61 -16.56
CA GLY A 239 30.82 16.87 -17.95
C GLY A 239 31.12 18.34 -18.23
N ASP A 240 31.04 18.74 -19.50
CA ASP A 240 31.30 20.11 -19.93
C ASP A 240 30.09 21.00 -19.63
N LEU A 241 30.30 22.01 -18.77
CA LEU A 241 29.31 22.99 -18.33
C LEU A 241 29.35 24.27 -19.15
#